data_AF-A0A3S1DR17-F1
#
_entry.id   AF-A0A3S1DR17-F1
#
_cell.length_a   1.000
_cell.length_b   1.000
_cell.length_c   1.000
_cell.angle_alpha   90.00
_cell.angle_beta   90.00
_cell.angle_gamma   90.00
#
_symmetry.space_group_name_H-M   'P 1'
#
loop_
_entity.id
_entity.type
_entity.pdbx_description
1 polymer ?
#
loop_
_entity_poly.entity_id
_entity_poly.type
_entity_poly.pdbx_seq_one_letter_code
_entity_poly.pdbx_strand_id
1 'polypeptide(L)'
;MAKMVVTKVKGRKQMKNLVLSSLLVVFITLLSGCNNKLEEPPEIVITTGDTEIEYVVGLNQWNGAKYDREGTFQTIMREKSASELPYIKKNAEFHIEFKGAAPDSIELLDYVLDASGDIKYTEKEIKVIPFELENKKGSFVLDTNLATGLSSNSADYEPGASIRGFQLNCTWGENESEYAFIIRSDAM
;
A
#
# COMPACT_ATOMS: atom_id res chain seq x y z
N MET A 1 68.17 -15.68 -43.62
CA MET A 1 66.99 -16.21 -42.92
C MET A 1 66.26 -17.18 -43.84
N ALA A 2 65.90 -18.35 -43.27
CA ALA A 2 64.89 -19.33 -43.67
C ALA A 2 64.87 -19.96 -45.10
N LYS A 3 65.20 -21.26 -45.10
CA LYS A 3 64.79 -22.33 -46.04
C LYS A 3 63.26 -22.55 -46.00
N MET A 4 62.65 -22.97 -47.10
CA MET A 4 61.82 -24.20 -47.22
C MET A 4 61.37 -24.33 -48.68
N VAL A 5 61.93 -25.26 -49.47
CA VAL A 5 61.72 -26.72 -49.49
C VAL A 5 60.32 -27.11 -49.95
N VAL A 6 60.35 -27.87 -51.04
CA VAL A 6 59.30 -28.36 -51.91
C VAL A 6 58.62 -29.60 -51.30
N THR A 7 57.38 -29.82 -51.75
CA THR A 7 56.79 -31.12 -52.19
C THR A 7 55.91 -31.96 -51.25
N LYS A 8 54.72 -32.21 -51.82
CA LYS A 8 54.06 -33.49 -52.13
C LYS A 8 52.98 -34.04 -51.18
N VAL A 9 51.82 -34.17 -51.84
CA VAL A 9 50.60 -34.92 -51.55
C VAL A 9 50.86 -36.37 -51.11
N LYS A 10 50.05 -36.86 -50.16
CA LYS A 10 49.61 -38.27 -50.15
C LYS A 10 48.32 -38.43 -49.35
N GLY A 11 47.24 -38.82 -50.05
CA GLY A 11 46.06 -39.38 -49.38
C GLY A 11 46.28 -40.85 -49.03
N ARG A 12 45.69 -41.32 -47.93
CA ARG A 12 45.16 -42.68 -47.81
C ARG A 12 44.34 -42.92 -46.52
N LYS A 13 43.17 -43.51 -46.76
CA LYS A 13 42.46 -44.56 -46.01
C LYS A 13 41.92 -44.28 -44.60
N GLN A 14 40.59 -44.21 -44.59
CA GLN A 14 39.63 -44.72 -43.59
C GLN A 14 40.14 -45.87 -42.71
N MET A 15 39.90 -45.77 -41.41
CA MET A 15 39.70 -46.91 -40.51
C MET A 15 38.78 -46.53 -39.34
N LYS A 16 37.87 -47.45 -39.05
CA LYS A 16 36.74 -47.38 -38.10
C LYS A 16 37.19 -47.70 -36.66
N ASN A 17 36.27 -47.45 -35.72
CA ASN A 17 36.22 -47.87 -34.30
C ASN A 17 36.89 -46.84 -33.35
N LEU A 18 36.43 -46.53 -32.14
CA LEU A 18 35.49 -47.15 -31.20
C LEU A 18 35.19 -46.09 -30.09
N VAL A 19 33.92 -45.95 -29.69
CA VAL A 19 33.35 -45.71 -28.33
C VAL A 19 34.11 -44.82 -27.31
N LEU A 20 33.45 -43.82 -26.70
CA LEU A 20 33.15 -43.75 -25.24
C LEU A 20 32.41 -42.46 -24.79
N SER A 21 31.49 -42.62 -23.82
CA SER A 21 31.10 -41.68 -22.74
C SER A 21 30.25 -40.45 -23.08
N SER A 22 28.94 -40.49 -22.84
CA SER A 22 28.24 -40.16 -21.57
C SER A 22 28.19 -38.67 -21.22
N LEU A 23 27.05 -38.02 -21.48
CA LEU A 23 26.59 -36.90 -20.66
C LEU A 23 25.06 -36.91 -20.60
N LEU A 24 24.55 -37.60 -19.58
CA LEU A 24 23.17 -37.49 -19.12
C LEU A 24 23.01 -36.10 -18.49
N VAL A 25 22.54 -35.12 -19.24
CA VAL A 25 22.19 -33.81 -18.71
C VAL A 25 20.85 -33.94 -18.00
N VAL A 26 20.91 -34.18 -16.69
CA VAL A 26 19.78 -34.10 -15.77
C VAL A 26 19.30 -32.64 -15.76
N PHE A 27 18.17 -32.40 -16.42
CA PHE A 27 17.47 -31.13 -16.45
C PHE A 27 16.65 -30.98 -15.16
N ILE A 28 17.32 -30.74 -14.03
CA ILE A 28 16.64 -30.23 -12.83
C ILE A 28 16.52 -28.71 -13.04
N THR A 29 15.49 -28.28 -13.76
CA THR A 29 15.05 -26.90 -13.66
C THR A 29 14.37 -26.76 -12.31
N LEU A 30 15.11 -26.16 -11.39
CA LEU A 30 14.59 -25.50 -10.21
C LEU A 30 13.37 -24.69 -10.62
N LEU A 31 12.20 -25.07 -10.12
CA LEU A 31 11.09 -24.14 -9.96
C LEU A 31 11.55 -23.10 -8.94
N SER A 32 12.35 -22.13 -9.39
CA SER A 32 12.44 -20.84 -8.74
C SER A 32 11.07 -20.19 -8.94
N GLY A 33 10.10 -20.61 -8.11
CA GLY A 33 8.94 -19.81 -7.85
C GLY A 33 9.47 -18.47 -7.38
N CYS A 34 9.27 -17.43 -8.18
CA CYS A 34 9.41 -16.06 -7.71
C CYS A 34 8.42 -15.92 -6.56
N ASN A 35 8.86 -16.15 -5.32
CA ASN A 35 8.18 -15.65 -4.16
C ASN A 35 8.33 -14.13 -4.24
N ASN A 36 7.40 -13.48 -4.91
CA ASN A 36 7.26 -12.03 -4.90
C ASN A 36 6.80 -11.65 -3.49
N LYS A 37 7.71 -11.73 -2.53
CA LYS A 37 7.50 -11.26 -1.18
C LYS A 37 7.41 -9.74 -1.26
N LEU A 38 6.30 -9.17 -0.82
CA LEU A 38 6.14 -7.72 -0.71
C LEU A 38 7.18 -7.21 0.30
N GLU A 39 8.14 -6.42 -0.18
CA GLU A 39 9.18 -5.85 0.69
C GLU A 39 8.59 -4.76 1.57
N GLU A 40 7.68 -3.95 1.04
CA GLU A 40 7.02 -2.82 1.69
C GLU A 40 5.52 -2.78 1.34
N PRO A 41 4.67 -2.12 2.16
CA PRO A 41 3.29 -1.88 1.79
C PRO A 41 3.22 -1.12 0.46
N PRO A 42 2.33 -1.51 -0.47
CA PRO A 42 2.12 -0.78 -1.70
C PRO A 42 1.80 0.69 -1.48
N GLU A 43 2.32 1.58 -2.33
CA GLU A 43 1.89 2.97 -2.38
C GLU A 43 0.41 3.06 -2.79
N ILE A 44 -0.31 4.04 -2.24
CA ILE A 44 -1.69 4.34 -2.63
C ILE A 44 -1.78 5.78 -3.14
N VAL A 45 -2.82 6.06 -3.92
CA VAL A 45 -3.21 7.42 -4.28
C VAL A 45 -4.63 7.64 -3.81
N ILE A 46 -4.86 8.72 -3.07
CA ILE A 46 -6.18 9.12 -2.55
C ILE A 46 -6.58 10.42 -3.23
N THR A 47 -7.75 10.44 -3.86
CA THR A 47 -8.24 11.64 -4.57
C THR A 47 -9.71 11.89 -4.26
N THR A 48 -10.12 13.15 -4.31
CA THR A 48 -11.51 13.60 -4.24
C THR A 48 -11.70 14.82 -5.14
N GLY A 49 -12.44 14.68 -6.24
CA GLY A 49 -12.45 15.69 -7.30
C GLY A 49 -11.04 15.92 -7.87
N ASP A 50 -10.59 17.17 -7.91
CA ASP A 50 -9.25 17.54 -8.38
C ASP A 50 -8.20 17.58 -7.25
N THR A 51 -8.55 17.19 -6.04
CA THR A 51 -7.67 17.21 -4.86
C THR A 51 -7.07 15.84 -4.60
N GLU A 52 -5.75 15.77 -4.54
CA GLU A 52 -5.02 14.62 -3.99
C GLU A 52 -4.85 14.79 -2.48
N ILE A 53 -5.06 13.71 -1.73
CA ILE A 53 -5.04 13.70 -0.26
C ILE A 53 -3.77 12.97 0.20
N GLU A 54 -2.94 13.67 0.94
CA GLU A 54 -1.77 13.08 1.58
C GLU A 54 -2.17 12.09 2.68
N TYR A 55 -1.35 11.05 2.84
CA TYR A 55 -1.56 10.00 3.83
C TYR A 55 -0.23 9.62 4.50
N VAL A 56 -0.33 8.92 5.63
CA VAL A 56 0.79 8.30 6.34
C VAL A 56 0.56 6.78 6.38
N VAL A 57 1.65 6.02 6.27
CA VAL A 57 1.64 4.56 6.41
C VAL A 57 2.18 4.17 7.78
N GLY A 58 1.41 3.38 8.52
CA GLY A 58 1.83 2.72 9.75
C GLY A 58 2.00 1.22 9.53
N LEU A 59 3.18 0.67 9.81
CA LEU A 59 3.36 -0.78 9.86
C LEU A 59 2.81 -1.30 11.19
N ASN A 60 1.96 -2.33 11.14
CA ASN A 60 1.47 -3.01 12.35
C ASN A 60 2.23 -4.32 12.53
N GLN A 61 2.18 -5.16 11.50
CA GLN A 61 2.95 -6.38 11.39
C GLN A 61 3.54 -6.46 9.99
N TRP A 62 4.85 -6.61 9.84
CA TRP A 62 5.45 -6.71 8.52
C TRP A 62 6.67 -7.63 8.55
N ASN A 63 6.71 -8.59 7.62
CA ASN A 63 7.79 -9.55 7.47
C ASN A 63 8.15 -10.30 8.78
N GLY A 64 7.15 -10.58 9.62
CA GLY A 64 7.28 -11.27 10.90
C GLY A 64 7.65 -10.37 12.09
N ALA A 65 7.90 -9.07 11.86
CA ALA A 65 8.09 -8.10 12.93
C ALA A 65 6.75 -7.44 13.29
N LYS A 66 6.54 -7.20 14.60
CA LYS A 66 5.44 -6.36 15.10
C LYS A 66 6.01 -5.01 15.51
N TYR A 67 5.31 -3.95 15.15
CA TYR A 67 5.80 -2.59 15.35
C TYR A 67 4.98 -1.91 16.46
N ASP A 68 5.70 -1.42 17.46
CA ASP A 68 5.17 -0.45 18.43
C ASP A 68 5.53 0.94 17.91
N ARG A 69 4.51 1.77 17.66
CA ARG A 69 4.66 3.05 16.97
C ARG A 69 3.63 4.07 17.46
N GLU A 70 3.93 5.33 17.19
CA GLU A 70 2.94 6.41 17.30
C GLU A 70 1.74 6.13 16.38
N GLY A 71 0.56 6.58 16.79
CA GLY A 71 -0.62 6.55 15.96
C GLY A 71 -0.44 7.46 14.74
N THR A 72 -0.91 7.01 13.58
CA THR A 72 -0.70 7.71 12.32
C THR A 72 -1.36 9.10 12.31
N PHE A 73 -2.52 9.25 12.97
CA PHE A 73 -3.19 10.55 13.10
C PHE A 73 -2.35 11.56 13.88
N GLN A 74 -1.76 11.15 15.00
CA GLN A 74 -0.86 11.99 15.78
C GLN A 74 0.40 12.35 14.98
N THR A 75 0.94 11.40 14.21
CA THR A 75 2.07 11.67 13.30
C THR A 75 1.70 12.76 12.28
N ILE A 76 0.51 12.71 11.67
CA ILE A 76 0.04 13.75 10.74
C ILE A 76 -0.11 15.10 11.47
N MET A 77 -0.77 15.11 12.63
CA MET A 77 -1.06 16.35 13.36
C MET A 77 0.16 16.97 14.07
N ARG A 78 1.25 16.22 14.24
CA ARG A 78 2.53 16.78 14.68
C ARG A 78 3.17 17.66 13.62
N GLU A 79 2.92 17.33 12.35
CA GLU A 79 3.52 18.01 11.19
C GLU A 79 2.59 19.07 10.59
N LYS A 80 1.28 18.99 10.87
CA LYS A 80 0.26 19.87 10.30
C LYS A 80 -0.68 20.40 11.37
N SER A 81 -0.98 21.70 11.29
CA SER A 81 -2.10 22.28 12.02
C SER A 81 -3.44 21.93 11.36
N ALA A 82 -4.53 21.98 12.12
CA ALA A 82 -5.86 21.72 11.61
C ALA A 82 -6.22 22.59 10.38
N SER A 83 -5.78 23.86 10.35
CA SER A 83 -6.04 24.76 9.22
C SER A 83 -5.39 24.35 7.89
N GLU A 84 -4.32 23.56 7.95
CA GLU A 84 -3.61 23.06 6.77
C GLU A 84 -4.26 21.80 6.19
N LEU A 85 -5.15 21.16 6.94
CA LEU A 85 -5.90 20.00 6.47
C LEU A 85 -6.89 20.41 5.35
N PRO A 86 -7.04 19.57 4.31
CA PRO A 86 -7.97 19.84 3.22
C PRO A 86 -9.41 19.85 3.76
N TYR A 87 -10.15 20.90 3.43
CA TYR A 87 -11.58 20.95 3.70
C TYR A 87 -12.36 20.27 2.57
N ILE A 88 -13.14 19.25 2.92
CA ILE A 88 -13.93 18.46 1.99
C ILE A 88 -15.41 18.56 2.37
N LYS A 89 -16.24 18.90 1.39
CA LYS A 89 -17.70 18.95 1.55
C LYS A 89 -18.27 17.55 1.61
N LYS A 90 -19.34 17.39 2.39
CA LYS A 90 -20.14 16.15 2.39
C LYS A 90 -20.62 15.79 0.98
N ASN A 91 -20.86 14.51 0.78
CA ASN A 91 -21.19 13.88 -0.49
C ASN A 91 -20.08 13.94 -1.56
N ALA A 92 -18.87 14.39 -1.20
CA ALA A 92 -17.71 14.21 -2.06
C ALA A 92 -17.36 12.72 -2.17
N GLU A 93 -17.03 12.26 -3.37
CA GLU A 93 -16.57 10.90 -3.62
C GLU A 93 -15.05 10.85 -3.54
N PHE A 94 -14.55 9.95 -2.70
CA PHE A 94 -13.13 9.63 -2.58
C PHE A 94 -12.82 8.40 -3.43
N HIS A 95 -11.68 8.43 -4.09
CA HIS A 95 -11.11 7.29 -4.82
C HIS A 95 -9.76 6.94 -4.23
N ILE A 96 -9.55 5.65 -3.96
CA ILE A 96 -8.27 5.11 -3.49
C ILE A 96 -7.78 4.10 -4.52
N GLU A 97 -6.55 4.26 -5.00
CA GLU A 97 -5.90 3.34 -5.94
C GLU A 97 -4.59 2.80 -5.34
N PHE A 98 -4.44 1.47 -5.30
CA PHE A 98 -3.18 0.82 -4.95
C PHE A 98 -2.27 0.72 -6.17
N LYS A 99 -1.05 1.25 -6.07
CA LYS A 99 -0.03 1.20 -7.14
C LYS A 99 0.76 -0.11 -7.18
N GLY A 100 0.49 -1.03 -6.26
CA GLY A 100 1.12 -2.34 -6.17
C GLY A 100 0.11 -3.50 -6.11
N ALA A 101 0.38 -4.49 -5.27
CA ALA A 101 -0.59 -5.57 -5.01
C ALA A 101 -1.80 -5.03 -4.24
N ALA A 102 -3.01 -5.48 -4.55
CA ALA A 102 -4.16 -5.22 -3.69
C ALA A 102 -4.03 -6.04 -2.39
N PRO A 103 -4.53 -5.54 -1.25
CA PRO A 103 -4.62 -6.33 -0.03
C PRO A 103 -5.64 -7.47 -0.15
N ASP A 104 -5.44 -8.51 0.65
CA ASP A 104 -6.34 -9.65 0.79
C ASP A 104 -7.61 -9.27 1.56
N SER A 105 -7.46 -8.39 2.57
CA SER A 105 -8.58 -7.78 3.29
C SER A 105 -8.35 -6.30 3.53
N ILE A 106 -9.47 -5.57 3.62
CA ILE A 106 -9.47 -4.12 3.81
C ILE A 106 -10.62 -3.72 4.72
N GLU A 107 -10.35 -2.78 5.62
CA GLU A 107 -11.36 -2.14 6.45
C GLU A 107 -11.10 -0.64 6.48
N LEU A 108 -12.12 0.15 6.16
CA LEU A 108 -12.07 1.61 6.20
C LEU A 108 -12.88 2.11 7.40
N LEU A 109 -12.21 2.82 8.28
CA LEU A 109 -12.77 3.38 9.51
C LEU A 109 -12.73 4.90 9.47
N ASP A 110 -13.75 5.52 10.04
CA ASP A 110 -13.93 6.95 10.11
C ASP A 110 -14.12 7.42 11.56
N TYR A 111 -13.17 8.23 12.01
CA TYR A 111 -13.02 8.74 13.36
C TYR A 111 -13.26 10.25 13.40
N VAL A 112 -13.84 10.73 14.51
CA VAL A 112 -13.82 12.16 14.83
C VAL A 112 -12.63 12.43 15.75
N LEU A 113 -11.77 13.35 15.33
CA LEU A 113 -10.53 13.67 16.01
C LEU A 113 -10.59 15.04 16.69
N ASP A 114 -9.74 15.24 17.68
CA ASP A 114 -9.41 16.56 18.18
C ASP A 114 -8.22 17.19 17.42
N ALA A 115 -7.79 18.38 17.86
CA ALA A 115 -6.71 19.11 17.21
C ALA A 115 -5.31 18.48 17.39
N SER A 116 -5.17 17.49 18.28
CA SER A 116 -3.93 16.72 18.49
C SER A 116 -3.90 15.44 17.65
N GLY A 117 -5.01 15.09 16.99
CA GLY A 117 -5.18 13.82 16.28
C GLY A 117 -5.67 12.69 17.18
N ASP A 118 -6.07 12.98 18.41
CA ASP A 118 -6.64 11.99 19.33
C ASP A 118 -8.12 11.75 19.01
N ILE A 119 -8.55 10.50 19.14
CA ILE A 119 -9.94 10.11 18.90
C ILE A 119 -10.83 10.67 20.02
N LYS A 120 -11.85 11.45 19.65
CA LYS A 120 -12.72 12.15 20.62
C LYS A 120 -13.71 11.24 21.34
N TYR A 121 -14.12 10.15 20.70
CA TYR A 121 -15.21 9.29 21.16
C TYR A 121 -14.77 7.84 21.29
N THR A 122 -15.62 7.01 21.87
CA THR A 122 -15.29 5.61 22.11
C THR A 122 -15.45 4.78 20.84
N GLU A 123 -15.05 3.50 20.89
CA GLU A 123 -15.15 2.59 19.76
C GLU A 123 -16.58 2.44 19.20
N LYS A 124 -17.60 2.69 20.03
CA LYS A 124 -19.02 2.64 19.63
C LYS A 124 -19.41 3.72 18.62
N GLU A 125 -18.63 4.81 18.58
CA GLU A 125 -18.87 5.95 17.72
C GLU A 125 -18.00 5.91 16.44
N ILE A 126 -17.13 4.91 16.28
CA ILE A 126 -16.36 4.73 15.05
C ILE A 126 -17.31 4.28 13.94
N LYS A 127 -17.26 4.97 12.80
CA LYS A 127 -18.05 4.59 11.63
C LYS A 127 -17.22 3.65 10.75
N VAL A 128 -17.69 2.42 10.58
CA VAL A 128 -17.17 1.50 9.55
C VAL A 128 -17.77 1.89 8.21
N ILE A 129 -16.92 2.15 7.21
CA ILE A 129 -17.34 2.50 5.86
C ILE A 129 -17.25 1.24 4.99
N PRO A 130 -18.37 0.80 4.37
CA PRO A 130 -18.31 -0.26 3.36
C PRO A 130 -17.35 0.14 2.24
N PHE A 131 -16.31 -0.65 2.03
CA PHE A 131 -15.27 -0.36 1.05
C PHE A 131 -14.79 -1.65 0.41
N GLU A 132 -14.85 -1.69 -0.92
CA GLU A 132 -14.43 -2.84 -1.72
C GLU A 132 -13.46 -2.37 -2.81
N LEU A 133 -12.53 -3.25 -3.18
CA LEU A 133 -11.59 -2.99 -4.26
C LEU A 133 -11.99 -3.77 -5.51
N GLU A 134 -12.15 -3.06 -6.62
CA GLU A 134 -12.22 -3.62 -7.96
C GLU A 134 -10.99 -3.15 -8.76
N ASN A 135 -10.21 -4.09 -9.29
CA ASN A 135 -9.00 -3.78 -10.06
C ASN A 135 -8.04 -2.81 -9.32
N LYS A 136 -7.82 -3.05 -8.01
CA LYS A 136 -6.95 -2.25 -7.12
C LYS A 136 -7.47 -0.83 -6.82
N LYS A 137 -8.72 -0.55 -7.16
CA LYS A 137 -9.37 0.75 -6.95
C LYS A 137 -10.63 0.56 -6.13
N GLY A 138 -10.91 1.48 -5.22
CA GLY A 138 -12.18 1.55 -4.51
C GLY A 138 -12.61 2.99 -4.37
N SER A 139 -13.89 3.20 -4.13
CA SER A 139 -14.43 4.52 -3.80
C SER A 139 -15.40 4.47 -2.63
N PHE A 140 -15.52 5.60 -1.96
CA PHE A 140 -16.55 5.81 -0.95
C PHE A 140 -17.01 7.26 -0.99
N VAL A 141 -18.23 7.51 -0.51
CA VAL A 141 -18.79 8.85 -0.41
C VAL A 141 -18.62 9.36 1.02
N LEU A 142 -18.15 10.60 1.15
CA LEU A 142 -18.06 11.29 2.44
C LEU A 142 -19.44 11.61 2.98
N ASP A 143 -19.98 10.65 3.71
CA ASP A 143 -21.26 10.76 4.38
C ASP A 143 -21.09 11.36 5.80
N THR A 144 -22.21 11.75 6.40
CA THR A 144 -22.27 12.24 7.77
C THR A 144 -21.77 11.18 8.75
N ASN A 145 -20.90 11.60 9.67
CA ASN A 145 -20.56 10.80 10.84
C ASN A 145 -21.38 11.34 12.02
N LEU A 146 -22.34 10.57 12.53
CA LEU A 146 -23.25 11.06 13.59
C LEU A 146 -22.52 11.49 14.86
N ALA A 147 -21.30 11.00 15.10
CA ALA A 147 -20.51 11.36 16.26
C ALA A 147 -20.06 12.83 16.23
N THR A 148 -19.96 13.47 15.06
CA THR A 148 -19.65 14.92 14.96
C THR A 148 -20.71 15.79 15.63
N GLY A 149 -21.94 15.28 15.76
CA GLY A 149 -23.06 15.94 16.43
C GLY A 149 -23.05 15.83 17.95
N LEU A 150 -22.13 15.06 18.55
CA LEU A 150 -22.11 14.78 19.98
C LEU A 150 -21.31 15.79 20.82
N SER A 151 -20.76 16.83 20.20
CA SER A 151 -19.94 17.81 20.92
C SER A 151 -20.78 18.76 21.78
N SER A 152 -20.34 19.02 23.01
CA SER A 152 -20.91 20.11 23.83
C SER A 152 -20.26 21.47 23.54
N ASN A 153 -19.22 21.52 22.69
CA ASN A 153 -18.54 22.74 22.32
C ASN A 153 -19.15 23.34 21.05
N SER A 154 -19.72 24.54 21.15
CA SER A 154 -20.36 25.20 20.01
C SER A 154 -19.40 25.49 18.85
N ALA A 155 -18.11 25.68 19.13
CA ALA A 155 -17.10 25.93 18.09
C ALA A 155 -16.91 24.73 17.15
N ASP A 156 -17.20 23.52 17.61
CA ASP A 156 -17.08 22.30 16.79
C ASP A 156 -18.12 22.22 15.67
N TYR A 157 -19.14 23.10 15.70
CA TYR A 157 -20.19 23.20 14.69
C TYR A 157 -19.95 24.32 13.67
N GLU A 158 -18.85 25.07 13.79
CA GLU A 158 -18.46 26.03 12.77
C GLU A 158 -18.12 25.31 11.45
N PRO A 159 -18.35 25.96 10.28
CA PRO A 159 -18.03 25.35 8.99
C PRO A 159 -16.57 24.88 8.92
N GLY A 160 -16.37 23.62 8.55
CA GLY A 160 -15.05 23.00 8.45
C GLY A 160 -14.33 22.79 9.79
N ALA A 161 -15.00 22.87 10.94
CA ALA A 161 -14.39 22.66 12.26
C ALA A 161 -14.25 21.18 12.62
N SER A 162 -14.99 20.27 11.97
CA SER A 162 -14.90 18.84 12.26
C SER A 162 -13.64 18.25 11.62
N ILE A 163 -12.73 17.75 12.45
CA ILE A 163 -11.55 16.99 12.01
C ILE A 163 -11.93 15.52 11.95
N ARG A 164 -11.79 14.91 10.77
CA ARG A 164 -12.13 13.51 10.52
C ARG A 164 -10.87 12.75 10.13
N GLY A 165 -10.57 11.69 10.86
CA GLY A 165 -9.48 10.76 10.56
C GLY A 165 -10.02 9.52 9.88
N PHE A 166 -9.42 9.16 8.75
CA PHE A 166 -9.75 7.94 8.02
C PHE A 166 -8.61 6.96 8.13
N GLN A 167 -8.92 5.73 8.50
CA GLN A 167 -7.95 4.67 8.69
C GLN A 167 -8.31 3.49 7.79
N LEU A 168 -7.41 3.14 6.88
CA LEU A 168 -7.53 2.02 5.96
C LEU A 168 -6.60 0.90 6.43
N ASN A 169 -7.17 -0.07 7.15
CA ASN A 169 -6.45 -1.25 7.63
C ASN A 169 -6.39 -2.29 6.51
N CYS A 170 -5.18 -2.70 6.13
CA CYS A 170 -4.94 -3.60 5.01
C CYS A 170 -4.11 -4.80 5.45
N THR A 171 -4.42 -5.97 4.88
CA THR A 171 -3.64 -7.20 5.10
C THR A 171 -3.14 -7.84 3.80
N TRP A 172 -1.95 -8.43 3.83
CA TRP A 172 -1.37 -9.27 2.77
C TRP A 172 -0.77 -10.53 3.41
N GLY A 173 -1.56 -11.60 3.48
CA GLY A 173 -1.24 -12.77 4.28
C GLY A 173 -1.02 -12.41 5.75
N GLU A 174 0.20 -12.58 6.25
CA GLU A 174 0.57 -12.23 7.64
C GLU A 174 1.02 -10.77 7.81
N ASN A 175 1.13 -10.01 6.72
CA ASN A 175 1.52 -8.62 6.77
C ASN A 175 0.29 -7.73 6.97
N GLU A 176 0.39 -6.74 7.84
CA GLU A 176 -0.64 -5.78 8.21
C GLU A 176 -0.07 -4.37 8.21
N SER A 177 -0.72 -3.46 7.49
CA SER A 177 -0.40 -2.04 7.53
C SER A 177 -1.67 -1.20 7.57
N GLU A 178 -1.48 0.05 7.97
CA GLU A 178 -2.50 1.05 8.09
C GLU A 178 -2.14 2.23 7.21
N TYR A 179 -3.09 2.71 6.41
CA TYR A 179 -2.97 3.99 5.72
C TYR A 179 -3.93 4.97 6.35
N ALA A 180 -3.44 6.13 6.77
CA ALA A 180 -4.25 7.12 7.44
C ALA A 180 -4.18 8.47 6.76
N PHE A 181 -5.31 9.15 6.68
CA PHE A 181 -5.40 10.52 6.19
C PHE A 181 -6.42 11.30 7.02
N ILE A 182 -6.27 12.62 7.04
CA ILE A 182 -7.12 13.51 7.84
C ILE A 182 -7.67 14.61 6.94
N ILE A 183 -8.95 14.92 7.12
CA ILE A 183 -9.62 16.04 6.46
C ILE A 183 -10.32 16.92 7.49
N ARG A 184 -10.68 18.13 7.06
CA ARG A 184 -11.73 18.93 7.70
C ARG A 184 -13.04 18.78 6.94
N SER A 185 -14.14 18.79 7.67
CA SER A 185 -15.50 18.77 7.10
C SER A 185 -16.49 19.52 8.00
N ASP A 186 -17.71 19.67 7.53
CA ASP A 186 -18.80 20.21 8.36
C ASP A 186 -19.37 19.12 9.27
N ALA A 187 -19.77 19.50 10.49
CA ALA A 187 -20.35 18.56 11.45
C ALA A 187 -21.72 18.02 11.00
N MET A 188 -22.53 18.82 10.30
CA MET A 188 -23.90 18.47 9.89
C MET A 188 -24.26 18.83 8.46
#